data_AF-A0A2E7ESF8-F1
#
_entry.id   AF-A0A2E7ESF8-F1
#
_cell.length_a   1.000
_cell.length_b   1.000
_cell.length_c   1.000
_cell.angle_alpha   90.00
_cell.angle_beta   90.00
_cell.angle_gamma   90.00
#
_symmetry.space_group_name_H-M   'P 1'
#
loop_
_entity.id
_entity.type
_entity.pdbx_description
1 polymer ?
#
loop_
_entity_poly.entity_id
_entity_poly.type
_entity_poly.pdbx_seq_one_letter_code
_entity_poly.pdbx_strand_id
1 'polypeptide(L)' 'MEQTMDKKAKKRVEVLRQRIKKLNQQLAGARQQEDEPGEVDRIEQEIAIVKEEIERLKAS' A
#
# COMPACT_ATOMS: atom_id res chain seq x y z
N MET A 1 23.27 -0.86 2.41
CA MET A 1 22.68 -0.40 1.14
C MET A 1 21.78 0.77 1.45
N GLU A 2 22.32 1.98 1.46
CA GLU A 2 21.51 3.20 1.50
C GLU A 2 21.58 3.78 0.09
N GLN A 3 20.67 3.34 -0.79
CA GLN A 3 20.51 3.98 -2.09
C GLN A 3 19.99 5.38 -1.83
N THR A 4 20.72 6.39 -2.31
CA THR A 4 20.38 7.81 -2.17
C THR A 4 19.12 8.11 -2.99
N MET A 5 17.95 7.70 -2.48
CA MET A 5 16.66 7.89 -3.17
C MET A 5 16.44 9.39 -3.43
N ASP A 6 16.09 9.71 -4.67
CA ASP A 6 15.72 11.06 -5.09
C ASP A 6 14.60 11.63 -4.19
N LYS A 7 14.61 12.94 -3.92
CA LYS A 7 13.60 13.60 -3.08
C LYS A 7 12.17 13.34 -3.59
N LYS A 8 11.96 13.25 -4.91
CA LYS A 8 10.65 12.91 -5.49
C LYS A 8 10.29 11.46 -5.21
N ALA A 9 11.23 10.53 -5.33
CA ALA A 9 11.02 9.11 -5.06
C ALA A 9 10.68 8.88 -3.58
N LYS A 10 11.38 9.53 -2.65
CA LYS A 10 11.07 9.50 -1.21
C LYS A 10 9.64 10.00 -0.93
N LYS A 11 9.25 11.12 -1.52
CA LYS A 11 7.90 11.68 -1.36
C LYS A 11 6.84 10.75 -1.95
N ARG A 12 7.11 10.10 -3.08
CA ARG A 12 6.20 9.12 -3.69
C ARG A 12 6.04 7.89 -2.82
N VAL A 13 7.12 7.35 -2.25
CA VAL A 13 7.07 6.25 -1.27
C VAL A 13 6.26 6.65 -0.05
N GLU A 14 6.39 7.88 0.45
CA GLU A 14 5.61 8.36 1.59
C GLU A 14 4.10 8.42 1.29
N VAL A 15 3.72 8.92 0.11
CA VAL A 15 2.32 8.92 -0.35
C VAL A 15 1.78 7.50 -0.48
N LEU A 16 2.56 6.57 -1.05
CA LEU A 16 2.16 5.16 -1.17
C LEU A 16 2.00 4.49 0.20
N ARG A 17 2.87 4.80 1.17
CA ARG A 17 2.73 4.32 2.56
C ARG A 17 1.45 4.86 3.21
N GLN A 18 1.11 6.12 2.99
CA GLN A 18 -0.16 6.68 3.47
C GLN A 18 -1.36 5.98 2.83
N ARG A 19 -1.28 5.63 1.54
CA ARG A 19 -2.32 4.84 0.87
C ARG A 19 -2.47 3.44 1.48
N ILE A 20 -1.36 2.73 1.74
CA ILE A 20 -1.39 1.44 2.46
C ILE A 20 -2.05 1.58 3.83
N LYS A 21 -1.75 2.65 4.57
CA LYS A 21 -2.37 2.87 5.89
C LYS A 21 -3.90 3.01 5.79
N LYS A 22 -4.40 3.73 4.78
CA LYS A 22 -5.85 3.85 4.52
C LYS A 22 -6.46 2.51 4.10
N LEU A 23 -5.82 1.80 3.18
CA LEU A 23 -6.27 0.48 2.73
C LEU A 23 -6.31 -0.53 3.89
N ASN A 24 -5.34 -0.51 4.81
CA ASN A 24 -5.40 -1.36 6.00
C ASN A 24 -6.56 -1.01 6.94
N GLN A 25 -6.94 0.27 7.06
CA GLN A 25 -8.12 0.65 7.83
C GLN A 25 -9.41 0.20 7.15
N GLN A 26 -9.48 0.31 5.82
CA GLN A 26 -10.60 -0.22 5.04
C GLN A 26 -10.67 -1.74 5.17
N LEU A 27 -9.54 -2.44 5.11
CA LEU A 27 -9.44 -3.88 5.31
C LEU A 27 -9.94 -4.29 6.70
N ALA A 28 -9.57 -3.55 7.75
CA ALA A 28 -10.05 -3.81 9.10
C ALA A 28 -11.57 -3.60 9.21
N GLY A 29 -12.12 -2.59 8.53
CA GLY A 29 -13.56 -2.37 8.43
C GLY A 29 -14.28 -3.48 7.67
N ALA A 30 -13.79 -3.83 6.48
CA ALA A 30 -14.34 -4.89 5.62
C ALA A 30 -14.20 -6.30 6.24
N ARG A 31 -13.20 -6.53 7.09
CA ARG A 31 -13.10 -7.77 7.88
C ARG A 31 -14.05 -7.80 9.07
N GLN A 32 -14.46 -6.65 9.60
CA GLN A 32 -15.42 -6.56 10.70
C GLN A 32 -16.87 -6.59 10.22
N GLN A 33 -17.12 -5.98 9.06
CA GLN A 33 -18.39 -5.98 8.36
C GLN A 33 -18.27 -7.04 7.27
N GLU A 34 -18.51 -8.32 7.61
CA GLU A 34 -18.49 -9.46 6.65
C GLU A 34 -19.65 -9.39 5.62
N ASP A 35 -20.00 -8.19 5.17
CA ASP A 35 -21.19 -7.94 4.37
C ASP A 35 -20.93 -8.09 2.86
N GLU A 36 -19.69 -7.85 2.39
CA GLU A 36 -19.38 -7.92 0.96
C GLU A 36 -18.29 -8.98 0.63
N PRO A 37 -18.68 -10.14 0.07
CA PRO A 37 -17.73 -11.17 -0.31
C PRO A 37 -16.79 -10.65 -1.41
N GLY A 38 -15.48 -10.69 -1.12
CA GLY A 38 -14.42 -10.27 -2.04
C GLY A 38 -13.93 -8.83 -1.86
N GLU A 39 -14.53 -8.01 -0.99
CA GLU A 39 -13.97 -6.69 -0.68
C GLU A 39 -12.60 -6.79 0.00
N VAL A 40 -12.47 -7.71 0.96
CA VAL A 40 -11.21 -8.04 1.63
C VAL A 40 -10.13 -8.43 0.61
N ASP A 41 -10.46 -9.33 -0.32
CA ASP A 41 -9.52 -9.79 -1.35
C ASP A 41 -9.09 -8.66 -2.29
N ARG A 42 -10.03 -7.79 -2.69
CA ARG A 42 -9.75 -6.60 -3.52
C ARG A 42 -8.77 -5.65 -2.81
N ILE A 43 -9.02 -5.36 -1.54
CA ILE A 43 -8.18 -4.47 -0.74
C ILE A 43 -6.80 -5.09 -0.51
N GLU A 44 -6.71 -6.39 -0.26
CA GLU A 44 -5.43 -7.10 -0.10
C GLU A 44 -4.59 -7.08 -1.37
N GLN A 45 -5.22 -7.32 -2.53
CA GLN A 45 -4.56 -7.17 -3.83
C GLN A 45 -4.04 -5.76 -4.05
N GLU A 46 -4.84 -4.73 -3.72
CA GLU A 46 -4.43 -3.34 -3.87
C GLU A 46 -3.24 -2.99 -2.95
N ILE A 47 -3.25 -3.49 -1.71
CA ILE A 47 -2.11 -3.35 -0.79
C ILE A 47 -0.86 -4.04 -1.36
N ALA A 48 -0.99 -5.22 -1.94
CA ALA A 48 0.13 -5.97 -2.53
C ALA A 48 0.76 -5.18 -3.69
N ILE A 49 -0.06 -4.66 -4.61
CA ILE A 49 0.39 -3.83 -5.74
C ILE A 49 1.13 -2.59 -5.25
N VAL A 50 0.57 -1.88 -4.26
CA VAL A 50 1.19 -0.67 -3.71
C VAL A 50 2.51 -0.98 -2.97
N LYS A 51 2.61 -2.12 -2.29
CA LYS A 51 3.86 -2.57 -1.67
C LYS A 51 4.91 -2.89 -2.72
N GLU A 52 4.55 -3.57 -3.79
CA GLU A 52 5.46 -3.89 -4.89
C GLU A 52 5.98 -2.61 -5.58
N GLU A 53 5.10 -1.62 -5.80
CA GLU A 53 5.47 -0.30 -6.31
C GLU A 53 6.51 0.40 -5.40
N ILE A 54 6.33 0.32 -4.07
CA ILE A 54 7.30 0.87 -3.11
C ILE A 54 8.65 0.16 -3.21
N GLU A 55 8.67 -1.17 -3.30
CA GLU A 55 9.91 -1.93 -3.42
C GLU A 55 10.63 -1.62 -4.74
N ARG A 56 9.89 -1.52 -5.86
CA ARG A 56 10.43 -1.05 -7.14
C ARG A 56 11.06 0.34 -7.02
N LEU A 57 10.37 1.28 -6.36
CA LEU A 57 10.89 2.63 -6.16
C LEU A 57 12.13 2.66 -5.27
N LYS A 58 12.22 1.81 -4.25
CA LYS A 58 13.41 1.70 -3.37
C LYS A 58 14.60 1.03 -4.05
N ALA A 59 14.34 0.14 -5.00
CA ALA A 59 15.36 -0.53 -5.79
C ALA A 59 15.92 0.35 -6.91
N SER A 60 15.20 1.42 -7.28
CA SER A 60 15.56 2.39 -8.32
C SER A 60 16.46 3.53 -7.83
#